data_AF-A0A4U7J6J8-F1
#
_entry.id   AF-A0A4U7J6J8-F1
#
_cell.length_a   1.000
_cell.length_b   1.000
_cell.length_c   1.000
_cell.angle_alpha   90.00
_cell.angle_beta   90.00
_cell.angle_gamma   90.00
#
_symmetry.space_group_name_H-M   'P 1'
#
loop_
_entity.id
_entity.type
_entity.pdbx_description
1 polymer ?
#
loop_
_entity_poly.entity_id
_entity_poly.type
_entity_poly.pdbx_seq_one_letter_code
_entity_poly.pdbx_strand_id
1 'polypeptide(L)' 'MPELRQKEIKYRNCSYFYSAYIEQGILVNSGYNCRHPKQEEVVTEEGQEIGNCYSWSCPLCIK' A
#
# COMPACT_ATOMS: atom_id res chain seq x y z
N MET A 1 11.13 -3.22 -23.60
CA MET A 1 10.55 -2.18 -22.73
C MET A 1 11.02 -2.44 -21.30
N PRO A 2 12.03 -1.71 -20.78
CA PRO A 2 12.70 -2.06 -19.53
C PRO A 2 12.20 -1.27 -18.30
N GLU A 3 10.90 -0.98 -18.20
CA GLU A 3 10.36 -0.08 -17.16
C GLU A 3 9.61 -0.78 -16.00
N LEU A 4 9.45 -2.10 -16.02
CA LEU A 4 8.72 -2.84 -14.98
C LEU A 4 9.56 -3.21 -13.74
N ARG A 5 10.72 -2.57 -13.52
CA ARG A 5 11.63 -2.88 -12.40
C ARG A 5 11.78 -1.76 -11.37
N GLN A 6 10.75 -0.95 -11.17
CA GLN A 6 10.68 -0.12 -9.97
C GLN A 6 10.05 -0.92 -8.82
N LYS A 7 10.93 -1.73 -8.21
CA LYS A 7 10.98 -1.99 -6.77
C LYS A 7 9.68 -2.50 -6.17
N GLU A 8 9.46 -3.80 -6.35
CA GLU A 8 8.68 -4.58 -5.41
C GLU A 8 9.21 -4.26 -4.00
N ILE A 9 8.40 -3.57 -3.18
CA ILE A 9 8.57 -3.66 -1.74
C ILE A 9 8.57 -5.16 -1.43
N LYS A 10 9.23 -5.56 -0.34
CA LYS A 10 9.02 -6.90 0.24
C LYS A 10 7.57 -7.05 0.74
N TYR A 11 6.56 -6.89 -0.12
CA TYR A 11 5.14 -6.98 0.19
C TYR A 11 4.83 -8.31 0.88
N ARG A 12 5.49 -9.39 0.43
CA ARG A 12 5.38 -10.73 1.03
C ARG A 12 5.68 -10.79 2.53
N ASN A 13 6.51 -9.89 3.07
CA ASN A 13 6.93 -9.91 4.47
C ASN A 13 6.52 -8.64 5.25
N CYS A 14 5.70 -7.76 4.67
CA CYS A 14 5.19 -6.60 5.39
C CYS A 14 4.02 -7.06 6.28
N SER A 15 4.20 -7.05 7.60
CA SER A 15 3.14 -7.42 8.55
C SER A 15 1.94 -6.48 8.55
N TYR A 16 2.06 -5.32 7.90
CA TYR A 16 1.00 -4.32 7.77
C TYR A 16 0.32 -4.33 6.41
N PHE A 17 0.79 -5.16 5.48
CA PHE A 17 0.18 -5.29 4.16
C PHE A 17 -1.22 -5.91 4.28
N TYR A 18 -2.16 -5.35 3.53
CA TYR A 18 -3.48 -5.92 3.32
C TYR A 18 -4.01 -5.52 1.95
N SER A 19 -5.15 -6.09 1.54
CA SER A 19 -5.85 -5.70 0.33
C SER A 19 -7.23 -5.16 0.67
N ALA A 20 -7.45 -3.86 0.47
CA ALA A 20 -8.76 -3.24 0.68
C ALA A 20 -9.82 -3.82 -0.27
N TYR A 21 -9.40 -4.26 -1.47
CA TYR A 21 -10.29 -4.91 -2.42
C TYR A 21 -10.83 -6.25 -1.87
N ILE A 22 -9.97 -7.07 -1.27
CA ILE A 22 -10.39 -8.38 -0.72
C ILE A 22 -11.26 -8.19 0.53
N GLU A 23 -10.90 -7.25 1.40
CA GLU A 23 -11.59 -7.08 2.69
C GLU A 23 -12.87 -6.24 2.59
N GLN A 24 -12.91 -5.26 1.68
CA GLN A 24 -13.93 -4.21 1.66
C GLN A 24 -14.52 -3.98 0.25
N GLY A 25 -13.97 -4.58 -0.80
CA GLY A 25 -14.40 -4.34 -2.19
C GLY A 25 -13.86 -3.05 -2.82
N ILE A 26 -13.03 -2.29 -2.08
CA ILE A 26 -12.51 -0.99 -2.52
C ILE A 26 -11.20 -1.19 -3.31
N LEU A 27 -11.21 -0.88 -4.61
CA LEU A 27 -10.04 -1.01 -5.48
C LEU A 27 -9.19 0.26 -5.50
N VAL A 28 -8.18 0.29 -4.62
CA VAL A 28 -7.18 1.37 -4.53
C VAL A 28 -5.78 0.76 -4.64
N ASN A 29 -4.88 1.46 -5.33
CA ASN A 29 -3.49 1.05 -5.52
C ASN A 29 -3.35 -0.42 -5.98
N SER A 30 -4.21 -0.83 -6.90
CA SER A 30 -4.25 -2.21 -7.42
C SER A 30 -4.38 -3.29 -6.33
N GLY A 31 -4.96 -2.95 -5.18
CA GLY A 31 -5.14 -3.84 -4.04
C GLY A 31 -3.90 -4.00 -3.14
N TYR A 32 -2.88 -3.17 -3.30
CA TYR A 32 -1.67 -3.15 -2.46
C TYR A 32 -1.77 -2.07 -1.38
N ASN A 33 -2.36 -2.41 -0.24
CA ASN A 33 -2.65 -1.45 0.82
C ASN A 33 -1.83 -1.76 2.08
N CYS A 34 -1.69 -0.77 2.97
CA CYS A 34 -0.87 -0.87 4.17
C CYS A 34 -1.56 -0.21 5.36
N ARG A 35 -1.62 -0.90 6.51
CA ARG A 35 -2.15 -0.39 7.79
C ARG A 35 -1.06 0.12 8.73
N HIS A 36 0.12 0.43 8.22
CA HIS A 36 1.19 0.95 9.07
C HIS A 36 0.73 2.29 9.67
N PRO A 37 0.76 2.50 11.00
CA PRO A 37 0.21 3.71 11.63
C PRO A 37 0.88 5.03 11.21
N LYS A 38 2.01 4.95 10.53
CA LYS A 38 2.78 6.07 9.97
C LYS A 38 2.73 6.14 8.44
N GLN A 39 1.83 5.40 7.78
CA GLN A 39 1.63 5.57 6.34
C GLN A 39 0.92 6.89 6.09
N GLU A 40 1.55 7.79 5.35
CA GLU A 40 1.04 9.13 5.07
C GLU A 40 0.26 9.19 3.74
N GLU A 41 0.58 8.30 2.79
CA GLU A 41 -0.13 8.19 1.50
C GLU A 41 -1.43 7.42 1.71
N VAL A 42 -2.46 8.14 2.17
CA VAL A 42 -3.81 7.61 2.36
C VAL A 42 -4.75 8.20 1.32
N VAL A 43 -5.76 7.43 0.94
CA VAL A 43 -6.91 7.93 0.18
C VAL A 43 -8.18 7.64 0.95
N THR A 44 -9.18 8.51 0.83
CA THR A 44 -10.51 8.28 1.39
C THR A 44 -11.43 7.75 0.32
N GLU A 45 -11.90 6.52 0.47
CA GLU A 45 -12.87 5.89 -0.43
C GLU A 45 -14.02 5.35 0.41
N GLU A 46 -15.26 5.60 -0.02
CA GLU A 46 -16.47 5.18 0.71
C GLU A 46 -16.50 5.60 2.20
N GLY A 47 -15.83 6.72 2.53
CA GLY A 47 -15.71 7.23 3.89
C GLY A 47 -14.67 6.49 4.76
N GLN A 48 -13.84 5.63 4.17
CA GLN A 48 -12.77 4.91 4.84
C GLN A 48 -11.40 5.39 4.37
N GLU A 49 -10.46 5.58 5.30
CA GLU A 49 -9.07 5.89 4.97
C GLU A 49 -8.29 4.61 4.65
N ILE A 50 -7.74 4.54 3.44
CA ILE A 50 -7.01 3.40 2.90
C ILE A 50 -5.58 3.82 2.61
N GLY A 51 -4.62 3.25 3.35
CA GLY A 51 -3.20 3.50 3.15
C GLY A 51 -2.65 2.76 1.93
N ASN A 52 -1.87 3.46 1.10
CA ASN A 52 -1.22 2.90 -0.07
C ASN A 52 0.14 2.29 0.29
N CYS A 53 0.41 1.06 -0.14
CA CYS A 53 1.70 0.41 0.12
C CYS A 53 2.74 0.85 -0.93
N TYR A 54 3.26 2.07 -0.84
CA TYR A 54 4.29 2.59 -1.74
C TYR A 54 5.69 2.53 -1.14
N SER A 55 6.71 2.25 -1.97
CA SER A 55 8.10 2.12 -1.50
C SER A 55 8.69 3.44 -1.05
N TRP A 56 8.19 4.56 -1.60
CA TRP A 56 8.64 5.92 -1.31
C TRP A 56 7.89 6.58 -0.15
N SER A 57 6.80 6.00 0.35
CA SER A 57 6.06 6.50 1.52
C SER A 57 6.05 5.51 2.69
N CYS A 58 6.40 4.24 2.45
CA CYS A 58 6.42 3.22 3.49
C CYS A 58 7.50 3.53 4.55
N PRO A 59 7.12 3.68 5.83
CA PRO A 59 8.07 3.94 6.93
C PRO A 59 9.12 2.85 7.14
N LEU A 60 8.91 1.65 6.58
CA LEU A 60 9.88 0.55 6.61
C LEU A 60 10.89 0.61 5.45
N CYS A 61 10.65 1.45 4.45
CA CYS A 61 11.46 1.56 3.23
C CYS A 61 12.25 2.87 3.15
N ILE A 62 11.73 3.95 3.73
CA ILE A 62 12.44 5.24 3.84
C ILE A 62 13.28 5.19 5.11
N LYS A 63 14.60 5.26 4.94
CA LYS A 63 15.57 5.40 6.05
C LYS A 63 16.14 6.80 6.05
#